data_AF-A0A672T2X7-F1
#
_entry.id   AF-A0A672T2X7-F1
#
_cell.length_a   1.000
_cell.length_b   1.000
_cell.length_c   1.000
_cell.angle_alpha   90.00
_cell.angle_beta   90.00
_cell.angle_gamma   90.00
#
_symmetry.space_group_name_H-M   'P 1'
#
loop_
_entity.id
_entity.type
_entity.pdbx_description
1 polymer ?
#
loop_
_entity_poly.entity_id
_entity_poly.type
_entity_poly.pdbx_seq_one_letter_code
_entity_poly.pdbx_strand_id
1 'polypeptide(L)'
;MPPKKNGKGTTTFYFTWLFNCDLVFFFSCRYQQKCDELEVQENYLYSKINNVEKEKKDIVLYLKRTLAQKEDELIDLAETLSRHQQAQEAERESFELQLSLLRYELQENKEKFISENMALAGKLASLEEFSIQREKLMAERRCLEEQLQKQKEEHQAQIYNLEKKAVLDNDRLKKEMLQHFAAVAAEFLRVSDQRMPKTTKKAMQENLSLTAQLQQLSDKTKELLKENDDLRAREKQLKIENAITEPLLHEITKKNVANQKVNQKNLSEKCKQMQSEVEKCAKLKVEHQELLDSHSAIYTELDKKKHATVIEGLNQTKAEAKRQRKELEEEQMLRKQLKTVLEEAAVALKEALRVPKEEDSELKITLDSAAALGNGPALTDFIPEATCKIYLSTYLSHFKTGDLGLVPRKTHTTSSKTGNLSKSAYTYVRK
;
A
#
# COMPACT_ATOMS: atom_id res chain seq x y z
N MET A 1 131.84 -152.73 43.40
CA MET A 1 130.85 -153.82 43.56
C MET A 1 129.49 -153.33 43.07
N PRO A 2 128.66 -154.23 42.53
CA PRO A 2 127.59 -154.01 41.54
C PRO A 2 126.22 -153.90 42.26
N PRO A 3 125.00 -154.09 41.66
CA PRO A 3 124.65 -154.38 40.26
C PRO A 3 123.40 -153.66 39.66
N LYS A 4 123.38 -153.65 38.31
CA LYS A 4 122.30 -153.95 37.32
C LYS A 4 120.81 -153.71 37.67
N LYS A 5 120.09 -153.00 36.78
CA LYS A 5 119.13 -153.57 35.79
C LYS A 5 118.48 -152.49 34.89
N ASN A 6 118.61 -152.69 33.57
CA ASN A 6 117.67 -152.51 32.44
C ASN A 6 116.49 -151.52 32.60
N GLY A 7 116.27 -150.55 31.70
CA GLY A 7 115.72 -150.79 30.36
C GLY A 7 115.39 -149.46 29.64
N LYS A 8 115.60 -149.43 28.32
CA LYS A 8 115.57 -148.26 27.42
C LYS A 8 114.17 -148.03 26.83
N GLY A 9 113.75 -146.76 26.66
CA GLY A 9 112.67 -146.36 25.74
C GLY A 9 111.66 -145.33 26.26
N THR A 10 112.03 -144.06 26.49
CA THR A 10 111.08 -142.99 26.89
C THR A 10 111.42 -141.57 26.41
N THR A 11 112.37 -141.37 25.49
CA THR A 11 112.83 -140.01 25.12
C THR A 11 112.17 -139.45 23.85
N THR A 12 111.55 -140.31 23.03
CA THR A 12 110.78 -139.89 21.84
C THR A 12 109.31 -139.56 22.15
N PHE A 13 108.81 -139.92 23.34
CA PHE A 13 107.44 -139.59 23.75
C PHE A 13 107.32 -138.15 24.26
N TYR A 14 108.28 -137.64 25.04
CA TYR A 14 108.20 -136.28 25.62
C TYR A 14 108.37 -135.14 24.61
N PHE A 15 109.22 -135.29 23.59
CA PHE A 15 109.38 -134.26 22.54
C PHE A 15 108.15 -134.19 21.63
N THR A 16 107.54 -135.34 21.35
CA THR A 16 106.27 -135.41 20.60
C THR A 16 105.09 -134.89 21.44
N TRP A 17 105.17 -135.02 22.77
CA TRP A 17 104.19 -134.48 23.72
C TRP A 17 104.33 -132.96 23.91
N LEU A 18 105.56 -132.42 24.02
CA LEU A 18 105.82 -130.97 24.07
C LEU A 18 105.48 -130.29 22.75
N PHE A 19 105.85 -130.88 21.61
CA PHE A 19 105.47 -130.32 20.31
C PHE A 19 103.96 -130.43 20.07
N ASN A 20 103.27 -131.46 20.58
CA ASN A 20 101.80 -131.50 20.60
C ASN A 20 101.21 -130.43 21.54
N CYS A 21 101.77 -130.22 22.74
CA CYS A 21 101.29 -129.21 23.66
C CYS A 21 101.49 -127.78 23.14
N ASP A 22 102.63 -127.45 22.53
CA ASP A 22 102.87 -126.14 21.92
C ASP A 22 102.02 -125.94 20.66
N LEU A 23 101.82 -126.99 19.86
CA LEU A 23 100.91 -126.94 18.70
C LEU A 23 99.45 -126.76 19.14
N VAL A 24 99.02 -127.43 20.21
CA VAL A 24 97.69 -127.29 20.83
C VAL A 24 97.53 -125.90 21.45
N PHE A 25 98.54 -125.37 22.13
CA PHE A 25 98.50 -124.02 22.72
C PHE A 25 98.47 -122.94 21.64
N PHE A 26 99.26 -123.09 20.58
CA PHE A 26 99.25 -122.18 19.43
C PHE A 26 97.91 -122.23 18.68
N PHE A 27 97.34 -123.42 18.46
CA PHE A 27 96.00 -123.57 17.87
C PHE A 27 94.92 -122.98 18.79
N SER A 28 95.02 -123.20 20.10
CA SER A 28 94.09 -122.66 21.10
C SER A 28 94.16 -121.13 21.18
N CYS A 29 95.36 -120.54 21.11
CA CYS A 29 95.54 -119.10 21.16
C CYS A 29 95.08 -118.41 19.86
N ARG A 30 95.33 -119.04 18.69
CA ARG A 30 94.77 -118.60 17.40
C ARG A 30 93.24 -118.70 17.37
N TYR A 31 92.68 -119.76 17.94
CA TYR A 31 91.25 -119.95 18.05
C TYR A 31 90.64 -118.91 19.02
N GLN A 32 91.29 -118.65 20.16
CA GLN A 32 90.89 -117.62 21.12
C GLN A 32 90.89 -116.22 20.50
N GLN A 33 91.97 -115.82 19.81
CA GLN A 33 92.03 -114.52 19.13
C GLN A 33 90.91 -114.40 18.07
N LYS A 34 90.57 -115.49 17.38
CA LYS A 34 89.46 -115.51 16.43
C LYS A 34 88.10 -115.41 17.13
N CYS A 35 87.94 -116.06 18.28
CA CYS A 35 86.76 -115.92 19.13
C CYS A 35 86.61 -114.48 19.65
N ASP A 36 87.68 -113.88 20.16
CA ASP A 36 87.68 -112.49 20.66
C ASP A 36 87.38 -111.50 19.53
N GLU A 37 87.94 -111.71 18.33
CA GLU A 37 87.63 -110.89 17.14
C GLU A 37 86.15 -111.02 16.73
N LEU A 38 85.62 -112.23 16.73
CA LEU A 38 84.21 -112.49 16.44
C LEU A 38 83.29 -111.86 17.50
N GLU A 39 83.67 -111.93 18.78
CA GLU A 39 82.93 -111.32 19.90
C GLU A 39 82.91 -109.79 19.80
N VAL A 40 84.03 -109.15 19.44
CA VAL A 40 84.07 -107.70 19.20
C VAL A 40 83.21 -107.32 17.99
N GLN A 41 83.25 -108.10 16.90
CA GLN A 41 82.40 -107.87 15.74
C GLN A 41 80.92 -108.07 16.06
N GLU A 42 80.57 -109.10 16.81
CA GLU A 42 79.22 -109.37 17.29
C GLU A 42 78.71 -108.21 18.16
N ASN A 43 79.50 -107.76 19.13
CA ASN A 43 79.15 -106.63 20.00
C ASN A 43 79.01 -105.32 19.20
N TYR A 44 79.88 -105.09 18.21
CA TYR A 44 79.78 -103.93 17.32
C TYR A 44 78.49 -103.97 16.47
N LEU A 45 78.17 -105.12 15.88
CA LEU A 45 76.93 -105.31 15.12
C LEU A 45 75.70 -105.17 16.02
N TYR A 46 75.74 -105.71 17.24
CA TYR A 46 74.67 -105.59 18.22
C TYR A 46 74.43 -104.13 18.62
N SER A 47 75.51 -103.37 18.87
CA SER A 47 75.43 -101.93 19.15
C SER A 47 74.85 -101.16 17.96
N LYS A 48 75.27 -101.48 16.74
CA LYS A 48 74.73 -100.86 15.51
C LYS A 48 73.25 -101.17 15.31
N ILE A 49 72.83 -102.42 15.51
CA ILE A 49 71.41 -102.83 15.45
C ILE A 49 70.61 -102.06 16.50
N ASN A 50 71.08 -102.00 17.74
CA ASN A 50 70.40 -101.28 18.82
C ASN A 50 70.30 -99.77 18.53
N ASN A 51 71.35 -99.16 17.95
CA ASN A 51 71.30 -97.75 17.56
C ASN A 51 70.26 -97.51 16.46
N VAL A 52 70.26 -98.33 15.41
CA VAL A 52 69.25 -98.24 14.33
C VAL A 52 67.84 -98.49 14.86
N GLU A 53 67.66 -99.41 15.81
CA GLU A 53 66.37 -99.64 16.47
C GLU A 53 65.90 -98.43 17.28
N LYS A 54 66.81 -97.75 18.00
CA LYS A 54 66.50 -96.50 18.71
C LYS A 54 66.13 -95.39 17.74
N GLU A 55 66.94 -95.15 16.72
CA GLU A 55 66.66 -94.15 15.69
C GLU A 55 65.32 -94.42 14.99
N LYS A 56 65.03 -95.67 14.65
CA LYS A 56 63.72 -96.08 14.09
C LYS A 56 62.58 -95.76 15.05
N LYS A 57 62.72 -96.09 16.34
CA LYS A 57 61.70 -95.79 17.36
C LYS A 57 61.48 -94.28 17.47
N ASP A 58 62.55 -93.49 17.51
CA ASP A 58 62.47 -92.03 17.61
C ASP A 58 61.82 -91.39 16.38
N ILE A 59 62.17 -91.85 15.17
CA ILE A 59 61.53 -91.41 13.92
C ILE A 59 60.05 -91.78 13.93
N VAL A 60 59.70 -93.01 14.32
CA VAL A 60 58.29 -93.45 14.41
C VAL A 60 57.53 -92.60 15.43
N LEU A 61 58.11 -92.29 16.59
CA LEU A 61 57.49 -91.43 17.60
C LEU A 61 57.30 -90.00 17.08
N TYR A 62 58.28 -89.44 16.38
CA TYR A 62 58.18 -88.13 15.75
C TYR A 62 57.08 -88.09 14.69
N LEU A 63 57.05 -89.07 13.79
CA LEU A 63 56.02 -89.17 12.76
C LEU A 63 54.62 -89.36 13.36
N LYS A 64 54.47 -90.18 14.41
CA LYS A 64 53.20 -90.34 15.12
C LYS A 64 52.73 -89.05 15.78
N ARG A 65 53.63 -88.31 16.45
CA ARG A 65 53.30 -87.01 17.04
C ARG A 65 52.90 -85.99 15.97
N THR A 66 53.65 -85.94 14.88
CA THR A 66 53.37 -85.02 13.77
C THR A 66 52.05 -85.37 13.08
N LEU A 67 51.75 -86.66 12.90
CA LEU A 67 50.49 -87.13 12.35
C LEU A 67 49.32 -86.74 13.25
N ALA A 68 49.42 -87.01 14.56
CA ALA A 68 48.38 -86.63 15.52
C ALA A 68 48.16 -85.11 15.55
N GLN A 69 49.22 -84.30 15.52
CA GLN A 69 49.10 -82.84 15.42
C GLN A 69 48.37 -82.41 14.14
N LYS A 70 48.63 -83.06 13.00
CA LYS A 70 47.92 -82.77 11.75
C LYS A 70 46.48 -83.24 11.75
N GLU A 71 46.17 -84.35 12.43
CA GLU A 71 44.80 -84.80 12.65
C GLU A 71 44.02 -83.81 13.52
N ASP A 72 44.60 -83.34 14.62
CA ASP A 72 44.00 -82.30 15.48
C ASP A 72 43.79 -80.98 14.71
N GLU A 73 44.79 -80.51 13.95
CA GLU A 73 44.65 -79.34 13.08
C GLU A 73 43.53 -79.52 12.03
N LEU A 74 43.40 -80.71 11.45
CA LEU A 74 42.33 -81.00 10.49
C LEU A 74 40.94 -80.98 11.15
N ILE A 75 40.83 -81.48 12.38
CA ILE A 75 39.58 -81.43 13.15
C ILE A 75 39.20 -79.99 13.47
N ASP A 76 40.13 -79.18 13.97
CA ASP A 76 39.90 -77.76 14.27
C ASP A 76 39.50 -76.97 13.01
N LEU A 77 40.16 -77.22 11.88
CA LEU A 77 39.81 -76.62 10.60
C LEU A 77 38.43 -77.08 10.09
N ALA A 78 38.07 -78.35 10.29
CA ALA A 78 36.75 -78.86 9.92
C ALA A 78 35.64 -78.24 10.80
N GLU A 79 35.87 -78.10 12.11
CA GLU A 79 34.92 -77.46 13.02
C GLU A 79 34.74 -75.97 12.71
N THR A 80 35.84 -75.24 12.47
CA THR A 80 35.77 -73.82 12.11
C THR A 80 35.06 -73.63 10.77
N LEU A 81 35.33 -74.47 9.77
CA LEU A 81 34.60 -74.46 8.50
C LEU A 81 33.10 -74.72 8.72
N SER A 82 32.73 -75.71 9.54
CA SER A 82 31.33 -76.01 9.84
C SER A 82 30.62 -74.85 10.55
N ARG A 83 31.27 -74.20 11.52
CA ARG A 83 30.74 -73.00 12.19
C ARG A 83 30.53 -71.86 11.19
N HIS A 84 31.50 -71.61 10.30
CA HIS A 84 31.37 -70.59 9.27
C HIS A 84 30.22 -70.89 8.29
N GLN A 85 30.05 -72.15 7.88
CA GLN A 85 28.92 -72.55 7.03
C GLN A 85 27.57 -72.36 7.72
N GLN A 86 27.45 -72.73 9.01
CA GLN A 86 26.22 -72.52 9.77
C GLN A 86 25.89 -71.03 9.96
N ALA A 87 26.90 -70.19 10.26
CA ALA A 87 26.71 -68.75 10.36
C ALA A 87 26.27 -68.14 9.03
N GLN A 88 26.89 -68.54 7.92
CA GLN A 88 26.52 -68.09 6.58
C GLN A 88 25.08 -68.51 6.23
N GLU A 89 24.68 -69.73 6.54
CA GLU A 89 23.32 -70.22 6.28
C GLU A 89 22.29 -69.45 7.11
N ALA A 90 22.56 -69.24 8.40
CA ALA A 90 21.67 -68.47 9.28
C ALA A 90 21.51 -67.00 8.80
N GLU A 91 22.59 -66.37 8.36
CA GLU A 91 22.54 -65.03 7.76
C GLU A 91 21.71 -65.05 6.47
N ARG A 92 21.92 -66.04 5.60
CA ARG A 92 21.16 -66.21 4.34
C ARG A 92 19.67 -66.36 4.61
N GLU A 93 19.28 -67.25 5.52
CA GLU A 93 17.88 -67.45 5.92
C GLU A 93 17.27 -66.17 6.50
N SER A 94 18.03 -65.41 7.32
CA SER A 94 17.57 -64.15 7.88
C SER A 94 17.30 -63.08 6.81
N PHE A 95 18.17 -62.97 5.80
CA PHE A 95 18.01 -62.03 4.70
C PHE A 95 16.89 -62.46 3.76
N GLU A 96 16.74 -63.76 3.50
CA GLU A 96 15.65 -64.29 2.70
C GLU A 96 14.29 -64.02 3.36
N LEU A 97 14.19 -64.22 4.69
CA LEU A 97 12.99 -63.89 5.44
C LEU A 97 12.68 -62.39 5.38
N GLN A 98 13.67 -61.52 5.59
CA GLN A 98 13.49 -60.06 5.50
C GLN A 98 13.05 -59.63 4.09
N LEU A 99 13.65 -60.19 3.04
CA LEU A 99 13.25 -59.92 1.65
C LEU A 99 11.82 -60.40 1.37
N SER A 100 11.43 -61.56 1.91
CA SER A 100 10.07 -62.08 1.75
C SER A 100 9.03 -61.19 2.44
N LEU A 101 9.33 -60.73 3.66
CA LEU A 101 8.49 -59.82 4.43
C LEU A 101 8.33 -58.49 3.70
N LEU A 102 9.45 -57.89 3.26
CA LEU A 102 9.41 -56.62 2.55
C LEU A 102 8.63 -56.71 1.22
N ARG A 103 8.75 -57.84 0.49
CA ARG A 103 7.95 -58.08 -0.71
C ARG A 103 6.46 -58.18 -0.39
N TYR A 104 6.12 -58.87 0.69
CA TYR A 104 4.73 -58.98 1.15
C TYR A 104 4.15 -57.61 1.52
N GLU A 105 4.85 -56.84 2.34
CA GLU A 105 4.43 -55.49 2.74
C GLU A 105 4.27 -54.54 1.54
N LEU A 106 5.19 -54.59 0.58
CA LEU A 106 5.08 -53.81 -0.66
C LEU A 106 3.87 -54.22 -1.49
N GLN A 107 3.58 -55.51 -1.57
CA GLN A 107 2.43 -56.03 -2.30
C GLN A 107 1.11 -55.63 -1.62
N GLU A 108 1.02 -55.73 -0.29
CA GLU A 108 -0.14 -55.28 0.49
C GLU A 108 -0.37 -53.77 0.32
N ASN A 109 0.69 -52.96 0.42
CA ASN A 109 0.62 -51.52 0.21
C ASN A 109 0.15 -51.18 -1.22
N LYS A 110 0.65 -51.90 -2.22
CA LYS A 110 0.21 -51.75 -3.61
C LYS A 110 -1.28 -52.06 -3.75
N GLU A 111 -1.76 -53.16 -3.18
CA GLU A 111 -3.18 -53.53 -3.23
C GLU A 111 -4.06 -52.51 -2.51
N LYS A 112 -3.62 -52.01 -1.35
CA LYS A 112 -4.27 -50.92 -0.62
C LYS A 112 -4.40 -49.67 -1.48
N PHE A 113 -3.31 -49.18 -2.07
CA PHE A 113 -3.35 -47.99 -2.93
C PHE A 113 -4.20 -48.20 -4.20
N ILE A 114 -4.20 -49.40 -4.77
CA ILE A 114 -5.10 -49.74 -5.89
C ILE A 114 -6.56 -49.64 -5.45
N SER A 115 -6.91 -50.20 -4.28
CA SER A 115 -8.28 -50.16 -3.76
C SER A 115 -8.75 -48.72 -3.45
N GLU A 116 -7.86 -47.90 -2.87
CA GLU A 116 -8.13 -46.49 -2.59
C GLU A 116 -8.33 -45.69 -3.88
N ASN A 117 -7.48 -45.92 -4.89
CA ASN A 117 -7.61 -45.27 -6.19
C ASN A 117 -8.91 -45.67 -6.89
N MET A 118 -9.29 -46.94 -6.86
CA MET A 118 -10.58 -47.41 -7.40
C MET A 118 -11.77 -46.77 -6.68
N ALA A 119 -11.71 -46.65 -5.34
CA ALA A 119 -12.75 -45.98 -4.56
C ALA A 119 -12.84 -44.47 -4.88
N LEU A 120 -11.69 -43.81 -5.07
CA LEU A 120 -11.64 -42.40 -5.49
C LEU A 120 -12.18 -42.21 -6.91
N ALA A 121 -11.84 -43.10 -7.84
CA ALA A 121 -12.38 -43.08 -9.20
C ALA A 121 -13.91 -43.24 -9.20
N GLY A 122 -14.45 -44.13 -8.36
CA GLY A 122 -15.90 -44.27 -8.17
C GLY A 122 -16.54 -43.00 -7.62
N LYS A 123 -15.95 -42.37 -6.60
CA LYS A 123 -16.43 -41.08 -6.05
C LYS A 123 -16.39 -39.96 -7.10
N LEU A 124 -15.33 -39.92 -7.92
CA LEU A 124 -15.20 -38.93 -9.00
C LEU A 124 -16.31 -39.10 -10.04
N ALA A 125 -16.56 -40.34 -10.49
CA ALA A 125 -17.64 -40.63 -11.44
C ALA A 125 -19.02 -40.21 -10.89
N SER A 126 -19.31 -40.49 -9.62
CA SER A 126 -20.56 -40.03 -8.98
C SER A 126 -20.65 -38.50 -8.89
N LEU A 127 -19.53 -37.81 -8.65
CA LEU A 127 -19.48 -36.35 -8.59
C LEU A 127 -19.68 -35.71 -9.97
N GLU A 128 -19.08 -36.30 -11.00
CA GLU A 128 -19.26 -35.88 -12.40
C GLU A 128 -20.72 -36.04 -12.83
N GLU A 129 -21.34 -37.18 -12.53
CA GLU A 129 -22.76 -37.40 -12.79
C GLU A 129 -23.64 -36.37 -12.07
N PHE A 130 -23.36 -36.10 -10.79
CA PHE A 130 -24.07 -35.06 -10.04
C PHE A 130 -23.89 -33.67 -10.67
N SER A 131 -22.69 -33.33 -11.16
CA SER A 131 -22.44 -32.06 -11.84
C SER A 131 -23.27 -31.93 -13.13
N ILE A 132 -23.31 -32.99 -13.94
CA ILE A 132 -24.10 -33.04 -15.18
C ILE A 132 -25.58 -32.89 -14.87
N GLN A 133 -26.10 -33.61 -13.88
CA GLN A 133 -27.51 -33.51 -13.46
C GLN A 133 -27.86 -32.11 -12.97
N ARG A 134 -26.97 -31.50 -12.16
CA ARG A 134 -27.14 -30.12 -11.68
C ARG A 134 -27.16 -29.12 -12.85
N GLU A 135 -26.28 -29.26 -13.82
CA GLU A 135 -26.24 -28.39 -14.99
C GLU A 135 -27.50 -28.51 -15.84
N LYS A 136 -28.00 -29.74 -16.05
CA LYS A 136 -29.26 -29.99 -16.74
C LYS A 136 -30.44 -29.29 -16.03
N LEU A 137 -30.57 -29.48 -14.72
CA LEU A 137 -31.63 -28.83 -13.93
C LEU A 137 -31.52 -27.30 -13.96
N MET A 138 -30.31 -26.76 -13.91
CA MET A 138 -30.08 -25.32 -14.00
C MET A 138 -30.46 -24.76 -15.39
N ALA A 139 -30.18 -25.51 -16.47
CA ALA A 139 -30.60 -25.14 -17.81
C ALA A 139 -32.12 -25.17 -17.97
N GLU A 140 -32.78 -26.22 -17.47
CA GLU A 140 -34.25 -26.33 -17.44
C GLU A 140 -34.89 -25.18 -16.66
N ARG A 141 -34.33 -24.84 -15.49
CA ARG A 141 -34.82 -23.71 -14.68
C ARG A 141 -34.70 -22.38 -15.42
N ARG A 142 -33.57 -22.11 -16.09
CA ARG A 142 -33.41 -20.89 -16.89
C ARG A 142 -34.43 -20.82 -18.02
N CYS A 143 -34.65 -21.92 -18.75
CA CYS A 143 -35.65 -21.99 -19.81
C CYS A 143 -37.06 -21.69 -19.28
N LEU A 144 -37.43 -22.25 -18.11
CA LEU A 144 -38.72 -21.97 -17.47
C LEU A 144 -38.83 -20.51 -17.00
N GLU A 145 -37.76 -19.94 -16.44
CA GLU A 145 -37.70 -18.52 -16.03
C GLU A 145 -37.89 -17.58 -17.23
N GLU A 146 -37.24 -17.87 -18.37
CA GLU A 146 -37.40 -17.13 -19.62
C GLU A 146 -38.82 -17.24 -20.19
N GLN A 147 -39.41 -18.44 -20.20
CA GLN A 147 -40.79 -18.64 -20.63
C GLN A 147 -41.77 -17.88 -19.75
N LEU A 148 -41.59 -17.92 -18.43
CA LEU A 148 -42.43 -17.22 -17.47
C LEU A 148 -42.31 -15.70 -17.66
N GLN A 149 -41.10 -15.19 -17.91
CA GLN A 149 -40.88 -13.77 -18.17
C GLN A 149 -41.57 -13.33 -19.46
N LYS A 150 -41.45 -14.13 -20.53
CA LYS A 150 -42.13 -13.87 -21.80
C LYS A 150 -43.66 -13.84 -21.63
N GLN A 151 -44.23 -14.80 -20.90
CA GLN A 151 -45.67 -14.81 -20.61
C GLN A 151 -46.11 -13.57 -19.82
N LYS A 152 -45.32 -13.13 -18.83
CA LYS A 152 -45.61 -11.90 -18.09
C LYS A 152 -45.62 -10.68 -19.01
N GLU A 153 -44.65 -10.55 -19.90
CA GLU A 153 -44.57 -9.44 -20.86
C GLU A 153 -45.74 -9.46 -21.84
N GLU A 154 -46.10 -10.64 -22.36
CA GLU A 154 -47.26 -10.83 -23.24
C GLU A 154 -48.56 -10.43 -22.54
N HIS A 155 -48.78 -10.89 -21.30
CA HIS A 155 -49.97 -10.53 -20.52
C HIS A 155 -50.00 -9.04 -20.15
N GLN A 156 -48.85 -8.45 -19.81
CA GLN A 156 -48.76 -7.01 -19.53
C GLN A 156 -49.12 -6.19 -20.76
N ALA A 157 -48.64 -6.60 -21.94
CA ALA A 157 -48.98 -5.97 -23.21
C ALA A 157 -50.47 -6.14 -23.55
N GLN A 158 -51.05 -7.32 -23.28
CA GLN A 158 -52.49 -7.56 -23.46
C GLN A 158 -53.33 -6.64 -22.55
N ILE A 159 -52.99 -6.54 -21.27
CA ILE A 159 -53.67 -5.64 -20.32
C ILE A 159 -53.60 -4.20 -20.82
N TYR A 160 -52.40 -3.73 -21.16
CA TYR A 160 -52.22 -2.36 -21.68
C TYR A 160 -53.08 -2.09 -22.93
N ASN A 161 -53.14 -3.03 -23.86
CA ASN A 161 -53.95 -2.90 -25.08
C ASN A 161 -55.45 -2.88 -24.76
N LEU A 162 -55.91 -3.71 -23.83
CA LEU A 162 -57.30 -3.74 -23.39
C LEU A 162 -57.68 -2.44 -22.66
N GLU A 163 -56.83 -1.94 -21.77
CA GLU A 163 -57.02 -0.66 -21.08
C GLU A 163 -57.09 0.49 -22.08
N LYS A 164 -56.13 0.54 -23.02
CA LYS A 164 -56.12 1.55 -24.09
C LYS A 164 -57.39 1.50 -24.92
N LYS A 165 -57.84 0.30 -25.32
CA LYS A 165 -59.08 0.13 -26.08
C LYS A 165 -60.30 0.59 -25.27
N ALA A 166 -60.39 0.20 -24.00
CA ALA A 166 -61.48 0.59 -23.12
C ALA A 166 -61.57 2.12 -22.93
N VAL A 167 -60.42 2.80 -22.78
CA VAL A 167 -60.36 4.27 -22.69
C VAL A 167 -60.86 4.92 -23.98
N LEU A 168 -60.38 4.46 -25.14
CA LEU A 168 -60.80 5.00 -26.44
C LEU A 168 -62.29 4.77 -26.71
N ASP A 169 -62.80 3.59 -26.39
CA ASP A 169 -64.22 3.25 -26.55
C ASP A 169 -65.09 4.09 -25.59
N ASN A 170 -64.64 4.34 -24.35
CA ASN A 170 -65.35 5.19 -23.41
C ASN A 170 -65.40 6.66 -23.89
N ASP A 171 -64.30 7.18 -24.41
CA ASP A 171 -64.24 8.52 -24.98
C ASP A 171 -65.10 8.66 -26.24
N ARG A 172 -65.10 7.63 -27.10
CA ARG A 172 -66.00 7.56 -28.26
C ARG A 172 -67.46 7.61 -27.81
N LEU A 173 -67.85 6.77 -26.86
CA LEU A 173 -69.21 6.69 -26.35
C LEU A 173 -69.66 8.00 -25.70
N LYS A 174 -68.78 8.67 -24.93
CA LYS A 174 -69.05 10.01 -24.38
C LYS A 174 -69.32 11.04 -25.47
N LYS A 175 -68.53 11.04 -26.55
CA LYS A 175 -68.73 11.94 -27.70
C LYS A 175 -70.05 11.66 -28.40
N GLU A 176 -70.37 10.40 -28.67
CA GLU A 176 -71.65 9.99 -29.26
C GLU A 176 -72.84 10.40 -28.38
N MET A 177 -72.75 10.18 -27.06
CA MET A 177 -73.77 10.60 -26.11
C MET A 177 -73.96 12.12 -26.10
N LEU A 178 -72.88 12.90 -26.09
CA LEU A 178 -72.94 14.37 -26.16
C LEU A 178 -73.54 14.86 -27.48
N GLN A 179 -73.20 14.23 -28.60
CA GLN A 179 -73.79 14.53 -29.91
C GLN A 179 -75.29 14.22 -29.94
N HIS A 180 -75.71 13.07 -29.41
CA HIS A 180 -77.13 12.74 -29.27
C HIS A 180 -77.87 13.73 -28.36
N PHE A 181 -77.27 14.11 -27.22
CA PHE A 181 -77.83 15.13 -26.35
C PHE A 181 -78.00 16.48 -27.06
N ALA A 182 -76.99 16.92 -27.80
CA ALA A 182 -77.05 18.14 -28.58
C ALA A 182 -78.12 18.08 -29.67
N ALA A 183 -78.25 16.95 -30.37
CA ALA A 183 -79.29 16.74 -31.37
C ALA A 183 -80.70 16.74 -30.75
N VAL A 184 -80.90 16.04 -29.63
CA VAL A 184 -82.18 16.04 -28.88
C VAL A 184 -82.52 17.44 -28.38
N ALA A 185 -81.53 18.18 -27.85
CA ALA A 185 -81.72 19.56 -27.43
C ALA A 185 -82.10 20.47 -28.61
N ALA A 186 -81.46 20.31 -29.77
CA ALA A 186 -81.77 21.08 -30.98
C ALA A 186 -83.18 20.78 -31.50
N GLU A 187 -83.59 19.50 -31.55
CA GLU A 187 -84.95 19.12 -31.93
C GLU A 187 -85.98 19.64 -30.92
N PHE A 188 -85.69 19.57 -29.61
CA PHE A 188 -86.57 20.13 -28.58
C PHE A 188 -86.74 21.64 -28.76
N LEU A 189 -85.65 22.37 -28.99
CA LEU A 189 -85.69 23.81 -29.27
C LEU A 189 -86.51 24.10 -30.54
N ARG A 190 -86.29 23.35 -31.62
CA ARG A 190 -87.00 23.51 -32.90
C ARG A 190 -88.51 23.26 -32.77
N VAL A 191 -88.90 22.17 -32.12
CA VAL A 191 -90.31 21.80 -31.90
C VAL A 191 -91.00 22.82 -30.99
N SER A 192 -90.31 23.25 -29.93
CA SER A 192 -90.77 24.31 -29.04
C SER A 192 -90.99 25.62 -29.80
N ASP A 193 -90.02 26.06 -30.59
CA ASP A 193 -90.10 27.27 -31.39
C ASP A 193 -91.23 27.24 -32.44
N GLN A 194 -91.54 26.07 -33.00
CA GLN A 194 -92.58 25.91 -34.02
C GLN A 194 -93.99 25.88 -33.43
N ARG A 195 -94.17 25.30 -32.23
CA ARG A 195 -95.50 25.16 -31.60
C ARG A 195 -95.85 26.27 -30.61
N MET A 196 -94.88 27.08 -30.17
CA MET A 196 -95.14 28.16 -29.23
C MET A 196 -95.87 29.34 -29.88
N PRO A 197 -97.00 29.81 -29.32
CA PRO A 197 -97.63 31.05 -29.71
C PRO A 197 -96.65 32.23 -29.59
N LYS A 198 -96.73 33.20 -30.51
CA LYS A 198 -95.83 34.37 -30.54
C LYS A 198 -95.75 35.10 -29.19
N THR A 199 -96.87 35.18 -28.46
CA THR A 199 -96.95 35.77 -27.11
C THR A 199 -96.11 34.98 -26.10
N THR A 200 -96.20 33.65 -26.10
CA THR A 200 -95.40 32.77 -25.22
C THR A 200 -93.92 32.83 -25.57
N LYS A 201 -93.57 32.85 -26.86
CA LYS A 201 -92.17 33.00 -27.32
C LYS A 201 -91.56 34.33 -26.87
N LYS A 202 -92.30 35.43 -27.01
CA LYS A 202 -91.86 36.76 -26.54
C LYS A 202 -91.70 36.79 -25.02
N ALA A 203 -92.67 36.25 -24.27
CA ALA A 203 -92.58 36.16 -22.81
C ALA A 203 -91.42 35.27 -22.33
N MET A 204 -91.07 34.20 -23.07
CA MET A 204 -89.90 33.37 -22.75
C MET A 204 -88.58 34.05 -23.13
N GLN A 205 -88.50 34.78 -24.24
CA GLN A 205 -87.31 35.58 -24.57
C GLN A 205 -87.10 36.71 -23.57
N GLU A 206 -88.17 37.39 -23.17
CA GLU A 206 -88.14 38.38 -22.10
C GLU A 206 -87.74 37.74 -20.76
N ASN A 207 -88.28 36.57 -20.40
CA ASN A 207 -87.84 35.82 -19.23
C ASN A 207 -86.38 35.36 -19.32
N LEU A 208 -85.89 34.94 -20.49
CA LEU A 208 -84.49 34.57 -20.70
C LEU A 208 -83.57 35.78 -20.57
N SER A 209 -83.96 36.93 -21.14
CA SER A 209 -83.26 38.20 -20.97
C SER A 209 -83.26 38.64 -19.50
N LEU A 210 -84.40 38.54 -18.81
CA LEU A 210 -84.51 38.83 -17.38
C LEU A 210 -83.68 37.85 -16.55
N THR A 211 -83.69 36.57 -16.87
CA THR A 211 -82.88 35.55 -16.17
C THR A 211 -81.39 35.79 -16.40
N ALA A 212 -80.97 36.17 -17.61
CA ALA A 212 -79.60 36.54 -17.91
C ALA A 212 -79.18 37.81 -17.14
N GLN A 213 -80.05 38.82 -17.06
CA GLN A 213 -79.82 40.00 -16.24
C GLN A 213 -79.76 39.66 -14.74
N LEU A 214 -80.64 38.80 -14.25
CA LEU A 214 -80.62 38.30 -12.87
C LEU A 214 -79.35 37.49 -12.58
N GLN A 215 -78.87 36.70 -13.53
CA GLN A 215 -77.61 35.97 -13.41
C GLN A 215 -76.43 36.94 -13.34
N GLN A 216 -76.39 37.96 -14.21
CA GLN A 216 -75.37 39.02 -14.14
C GLN A 216 -75.41 39.77 -12.80
N LEU A 217 -76.59 40.12 -12.31
CA LEU A 217 -76.76 40.75 -10.99
C LEU A 217 -76.34 39.81 -9.85
N SER A 218 -76.65 38.52 -9.95
CA SER A 218 -76.24 37.50 -8.98
C SER A 218 -74.73 37.32 -8.97
N ASP A 219 -74.09 37.25 -10.13
CA ASP A 219 -72.64 37.16 -10.23
C ASP A 219 -71.97 38.44 -9.72
N LYS A 220 -72.53 39.62 -10.02
CA LYS A 220 -72.08 40.87 -9.40
C LYS A 220 -72.27 40.89 -7.89
N THR A 221 -73.36 40.33 -7.39
CA THR A 221 -73.63 40.19 -5.96
C THR A 221 -72.62 39.24 -5.31
N LYS A 222 -72.27 38.12 -5.94
CA LYS A 222 -71.23 37.20 -5.47
C LYS A 222 -69.85 37.85 -5.46
N GLU A 223 -69.52 38.61 -6.51
CA GLU A 223 -68.28 39.40 -6.55
C GLU A 223 -68.22 40.39 -5.38
N LEU A 224 -69.28 41.16 -5.17
CA LEU A 224 -69.36 42.12 -4.05
C LEU A 224 -69.34 41.41 -2.69
N LEU A 225 -69.95 40.24 -2.57
CA LEU A 225 -69.93 39.44 -1.34
C LEU A 225 -68.51 38.95 -1.05
N LYS A 226 -67.82 38.45 -2.08
CA LYS A 226 -66.41 38.05 -1.99
C LYS A 226 -65.52 39.24 -1.64
N GLU A 227 -65.72 40.40 -2.27
CA GLU A 227 -65.00 41.63 -1.94
C GLU A 227 -65.29 42.07 -0.50
N ASN A 228 -66.54 41.94 -0.04
CA ASN A 228 -66.90 42.23 1.35
C ASN A 228 -66.21 41.27 2.33
N ASP A 229 -66.16 39.98 2.02
CA ASP A 229 -65.47 38.97 2.82
C ASP A 229 -63.96 39.22 2.85
N ASP A 230 -63.35 39.57 1.70
CA ASP A 230 -61.95 39.94 1.59
C ASP A 230 -61.64 41.22 2.40
N LEU A 231 -62.53 42.21 2.34
CA LEU A 231 -62.43 43.45 3.13
C LEU A 231 -62.57 43.16 4.63
N ARG A 232 -63.53 42.32 5.04
CA ARG A 232 -63.69 41.90 6.45
C ARG A 232 -62.50 41.09 6.94
N ALA A 233 -61.92 40.22 6.09
CA ALA A 233 -60.70 39.51 6.41
C ALA A 233 -59.53 40.48 6.60
N ARG A 234 -59.39 41.47 5.73
CA ARG A 234 -58.39 42.54 5.84
C ARG A 234 -58.60 43.38 7.10
N GLU A 235 -59.84 43.76 7.41
CA GLU A 235 -60.19 44.49 8.63
C GLU A 235 -59.81 43.70 9.89
N LYS A 236 -60.12 42.39 9.94
CA LYS A 236 -59.71 41.51 11.04
C LYS A 236 -58.19 41.44 11.15
N GLN A 237 -57.48 41.30 10.03
CA GLN A 237 -56.02 41.26 10.02
C GLN A 237 -55.42 42.57 10.54
N LEU A 238 -55.91 43.72 10.08
CA LEU A 238 -55.47 45.04 10.55
C LEU A 238 -55.80 45.24 12.04
N LYS A 239 -56.94 44.74 12.52
CA LYS A 239 -57.27 44.75 13.96
C LYS A 239 -56.27 43.93 14.79
N ILE A 240 -55.87 42.75 14.31
CA ILE A 240 -54.84 41.93 14.97
C ILE A 240 -53.48 42.64 14.93
N GLU A 241 -53.09 43.19 13.78
CA GLU A 241 -51.84 43.92 13.62
C GLU A 241 -51.77 45.15 14.53
N ASN A 242 -52.85 45.94 14.62
CA ASN A 242 -52.94 47.06 15.57
C ASN A 242 -52.87 46.58 17.02
N ALA A 243 -53.58 45.50 17.37
CA ALA A 243 -53.55 44.94 18.73
C ALA A 243 -52.15 44.45 19.14
N ILE A 244 -51.28 44.10 18.20
CA ILE A 244 -49.88 43.75 18.46
C ILE A 244 -48.98 45.00 18.44
N THR A 245 -49.18 45.89 17.48
CA THR A 245 -48.31 47.04 17.24
C THR A 245 -48.47 48.11 18.32
N GLU A 246 -49.69 48.37 18.80
CA GLU A 246 -49.92 49.33 19.89
C GLU A 246 -49.15 48.99 21.19
N PRO A 247 -49.25 47.77 21.77
CA PRO A 247 -48.49 47.43 22.96
C PRO A 247 -46.98 47.38 22.70
N LEU A 248 -46.54 46.97 21.50
CA LEU A 248 -45.12 47.00 21.13
C LEU A 248 -44.59 48.44 21.10
N LEU A 249 -45.31 49.36 20.45
CA LEU A 249 -44.97 50.78 20.42
C LEU A 249 -44.99 51.39 21.82
N HIS A 250 -45.96 51.00 22.67
CA HIS A 250 -46.00 51.43 24.06
C HIS A 250 -44.77 50.96 24.85
N GLU A 251 -44.37 49.69 24.71
CA GLU A 251 -43.15 49.15 25.33
C GLU A 251 -41.87 49.79 24.78
N ILE A 252 -41.77 50.03 23.46
CA ILE A 252 -40.64 50.74 22.87
C ILE A 252 -40.58 52.17 23.41
N THR A 253 -41.71 52.87 23.48
CA THR A 253 -41.78 54.24 24.01
C THR A 253 -41.37 54.27 25.47
N LYS A 254 -41.86 53.32 26.28
CA LYS A 254 -41.49 53.17 27.69
C LYS A 254 -39.99 52.89 27.86
N LYS A 255 -39.41 51.98 27.05
CA LYS A 255 -37.96 51.72 27.02
C LYS A 255 -37.18 52.94 26.58
N ASN A 256 -37.63 53.68 25.56
CA ASN A 256 -37.00 54.91 25.10
C ASN A 256 -37.01 55.99 26.18
N VAL A 257 -38.12 56.18 26.89
CA VAL A 257 -38.19 57.12 28.02
C VAL A 257 -37.27 56.67 29.16
N ALA A 258 -37.21 55.38 29.48
CA ALA A 258 -36.27 54.86 30.48
C ALA A 258 -34.80 55.07 30.05
N ASN A 259 -34.47 54.76 28.80
CA ASN A 259 -33.14 54.99 28.22
C ASN A 259 -32.81 56.48 28.18
N GLN A 260 -33.76 57.35 27.85
CA GLN A 260 -33.57 58.80 27.87
C GLN A 260 -33.30 59.30 29.29
N LYS A 261 -34.01 58.79 30.31
CA LYS A 261 -33.72 59.09 31.73
C LYS A 261 -32.32 58.61 32.14
N VAL A 262 -31.92 57.40 31.75
CA VAL A 262 -30.57 56.88 32.02
C VAL A 262 -29.51 57.71 31.30
N ASN A 263 -29.72 58.02 30.02
CA ASN A 263 -28.84 58.88 29.24
C ASN A 263 -28.75 60.29 29.85
N GLN A 264 -29.86 60.86 30.30
CA GLN A 264 -29.88 62.17 30.96
C GLN A 264 -29.14 62.14 32.30
N LYS A 265 -29.27 61.05 33.08
CA LYS A 265 -28.51 60.85 34.32
C LYS A 265 -27.02 60.67 34.04
N ASN A 266 -26.64 59.82 33.10
CA ASN A 266 -25.25 59.58 32.69
C ASN A 266 -24.62 60.85 32.11
N LEU A 267 -25.34 61.62 31.29
CA LEU A 267 -24.88 62.92 30.79
C LEU A 267 -24.73 63.92 31.94
N SER A 268 -25.65 63.95 32.91
CA SER A 268 -25.53 64.80 34.10
C SER A 268 -24.33 64.42 34.97
N GLU A 269 -24.10 63.13 35.21
CA GLU A 269 -22.93 62.61 35.92
C GLU A 269 -21.64 62.91 35.15
N LYS A 270 -21.61 62.71 33.83
CA LYS A 270 -20.44 63.01 33.00
C LYS A 270 -20.15 64.51 32.95
N CYS A 271 -21.18 65.37 32.94
CA CYS A 271 -20.99 66.82 33.08
C CYS A 271 -20.39 67.17 34.44
N LYS A 272 -20.88 66.58 35.54
CA LYS A 272 -20.29 66.77 36.88
C LYS A 272 -18.84 66.27 36.96
N GLN A 273 -18.56 65.12 36.36
CA GLN A 273 -17.21 64.54 36.30
C GLN A 273 -16.27 65.42 35.48
N MET A 274 -16.70 65.85 34.30
CA MET A 274 -15.94 66.76 33.45
C MET A 274 -15.69 68.10 34.14
N GLN A 275 -16.65 68.61 34.92
CA GLN A 275 -16.46 69.82 35.71
C GLN A 275 -15.42 69.62 36.83
N SER A 276 -15.44 68.49 37.52
CA SER A 276 -14.40 68.12 38.48
C SER A 276 -13.03 67.91 37.83
N GLU A 277 -12.96 67.33 36.64
CA GLU A 277 -11.72 67.17 35.88
C GLU A 277 -11.19 68.50 35.35
N VAL A 278 -12.05 69.42 34.92
CA VAL A 278 -11.65 70.79 34.56
C VAL A 278 -11.07 71.52 35.77
N GLU A 279 -11.67 71.39 36.95
CA GLU A 279 -11.09 71.94 38.19
C GLU A 279 -9.72 71.31 38.51
N LYS A 280 -9.56 69.99 38.33
CA LYS A 280 -8.26 69.31 38.51
C LYS A 280 -7.23 69.76 37.46
N CYS A 281 -7.62 69.85 36.19
CA CYS A 281 -6.77 70.33 35.11
C CYS A 281 -6.39 71.80 35.29
N ALA A 282 -7.27 72.62 35.87
CA ALA A 282 -6.95 74.00 36.23
C ALA A 282 -5.87 74.03 37.33
N LYS A 283 -5.98 73.19 38.37
CA LYS A 283 -4.95 73.05 39.40
C LYS A 283 -3.63 72.52 38.82
N LEU A 284 -3.67 71.45 38.04
CA LEU A 284 -2.52 70.86 37.36
C LEU A 284 -1.87 71.82 36.36
N LYS A 285 -2.63 72.69 35.69
CA LYS A 285 -2.06 73.73 34.81
C LYS A 285 -1.25 74.74 35.61
N VAL A 286 -1.71 75.14 36.79
CA VAL A 286 -0.94 76.02 37.69
C VAL A 286 0.36 75.32 38.09
N GLU A 287 0.30 74.06 38.54
CA GLU A 287 1.48 73.26 38.90
C GLU A 287 2.43 73.02 37.70
N HIS A 288 1.89 72.76 36.50
CA HIS A 288 2.69 72.52 35.30
C HIS A 288 3.39 73.79 34.81
N GLN A 289 2.77 74.96 35.01
CA GLN A 289 3.41 76.24 34.72
C GLN A 289 4.63 76.45 35.64
N GLU A 290 4.49 76.17 36.93
CA GLU A 290 5.61 76.20 37.90
C GLU A 290 6.74 75.22 37.51
N LEU A 291 6.38 74.04 36.97
CA LEU A 291 7.35 73.03 36.51
C LEU A 291 8.03 73.40 35.18
N LEU A 292 7.32 74.02 34.24
CA LEU A 292 7.88 74.49 32.97
C LEU A 292 8.94 75.55 33.19
N ASP A 293 8.68 76.48 34.12
CA ASP A 293 9.65 77.48 34.53
C ASP A 293 10.93 76.80 35.06
N SER A 294 10.78 75.70 35.81
CA SER A 294 11.90 74.88 36.31
C SER A 294 12.64 74.08 35.20
N HIS A 295 11.92 73.52 34.23
CA HIS A 295 12.49 72.69 33.18
C HIS A 295 13.23 73.50 32.10
N SER A 296 12.76 74.72 31.81
CA SER A 296 13.46 75.64 30.91
C SER A 296 14.90 75.90 31.37
N ALA A 297 15.12 75.95 32.69
CA ALA A 297 16.45 76.08 33.28
C ALA A 297 17.35 74.86 32.98
N ILE A 298 16.81 73.64 32.88
CA ILE A 298 17.57 72.41 32.66
C ILE A 298 17.90 72.19 31.17
N TYR A 299 17.00 72.53 30.25
CA TYR A 299 17.21 72.28 28.81
C TYR A 299 18.39 73.06 28.24
N THR A 300 18.60 74.28 28.73
CA THR A 300 19.77 75.11 28.35
C THR A 300 21.10 74.47 28.75
N GLU A 301 21.11 73.52 29.68
CA GLU A 301 22.30 72.78 30.11
C GLU A 301 22.57 71.52 29.26
N LEU A 302 21.55 70.89 28.69
CA LEU A 302 21.67 69.61 27.96
C LEU A 302 22.06 69.82 26.49
N ASP A 303 21.59 70.88 25.85
CA ASP A 303 21.90 71.19 24.45
C ASP A 303 23.41 71.46 24.23
N LYS A 304 24.05 72.08 25.23
CA LYS A 304 25.50 72.24 25.30
C LYS A 304 26.26 70.90 25.21
N LYS A 305 25.69 69.79 25.72
CA LYS A 305 26.33 68.47 25.70
C LYS A 305 26.17 67.73 24.37
N LYS A 306 25.05 67.89 23.65
CA LYS A 306 24.78 67.15 22.40
C LYS A 306 25.59 67.66 21.21
N HIS A 307 25.85 68.95 21.14
CA HIS A 307 26.69 69.49 20.05
C HIS A 307 28.12 68.92 20.08
N ALA A 308 28.62 68.49 21.24
CA ALA A 308 29.94 67.87 21.36
C ALA A 308 30.03 66.47 20.71
N THR A 309 28.99 65.63 20.84
CA THR A 309 29.03 64.22 20.39
C THR A 309 28.80 64.05 18.88
N VAL A 310 28.03 64.93 18.23
CA VAL A 310 27.78 64.85 16.77
C VAL A 310 29.05 65.12 15.95
N ILE A 311 29.95 65.95 16.46
CA ILE A 311 31.21 66.29 15.79
C ILE A 311 32.16 65.07 15.75
N GLU A 312 32.13 64.21 16.76
CA GLU A 312 32.97 63.01 16.81
C GLU A 312 32.56 61.96 15.74
N GLY A 313 31.27 61.74 15.53
CA GLY A 313 30.78 60.73 14.57
C GLY A 313 31.05 61.07 13.09
N LEU A 314 31.05 62.35 12.72
CA LEU A 314 31.30 62.81 11.35
C LEU A 314 32.74 62.53 10.88
N ASN A 315 33.70 62.42 11.81
CA ASN A 315 35.10 62.18 11.48
C ASN A 315 35.40 60.70 11.18
N GLN A 316 34.65 59.75 11.76
CA GLN A 316 34.84 58.32 11.54
C GLN A 316 34.39 57.87 10.13
N THR A 317 33.21 58.31 9.69
CA THR A 317 32.64 57.96 8.38
C THR A 317 33.50 58.44 7.20
N LYS A 318 34.20 59.56 7.37
CA LYS A 318 35.10 60.12 6.35
C LYS A 318 36.38 59.29 6.13
N ALA A 319 36.80 58.51 7.13
CA ALA A 319 37.98 57.64 7.02
C ALA A 319 37.69 56.34 6.24
N GLU A 320 36.49 55.79 6.40
CA GLU A 320 36.05 54.54 5.75
C GLU A 320 35.93 54.69 4.22
N ALA A 321 35.38 55.83 3.75
CA ALA A 321 35.20 56.13 2.33
C ALA A 321 36.53 56.24 1.54
N LYS A 322 37.65 56.55 2.21
CA LYS A 322 38.98 56.60 1.57
C LYS A 322 39.58 55.22 1.30
N ARG A 323 39.24 54.18 2.06
CA ARG A 323 39.77 52.82 1.86
C ARG A 323 39.21 52.18 0.59
N GLN A 324 37.89 52.27 0.38
CA GLN A 324 37.20 51.65 -0.75
C GLN A 324 37.63 52.20 -2.13
N ARG A 325 38.11 53.44 -2.20
CA ARG A 325 38.62 54.02 -3.45
C ARG A 325 39.95 53.41 -3.92
N LYS A 326 40.81 52.95 -3.01
CA LYS A 326 42.12 52.39 -3.37
C LYS A 326 42.01 51.01 -4.02
N GLU A 327 41.13 50.15 -3.52
CA GLU A 327 40.93 48.79 -4.07
C GLU A 327 40.44 48.84 -5.54
N LEU A 328 39.62 49.84 -5.89
CA LEU A 328 39.09 50.00 -7.25
C LEU A 328 40.15 50.40 -8.29
N GLU A 329 41.20 51.12 -7.88
CA GLU A 329 42.28 51.55 -8.79
C GLU A 329 43.24 50.40 -9.15
N GLU A 330 43.49 49.47 -8.23
CA GLU A 330 44.39 48.32 -8.45
C GLU A 330 43.82 47.33 -9.49
N GLU A 331 42.51 47.09 -9.46
CA GLU A 331 41.83 46.18 -10.38
C GLU A 331 41.79 46.71 -11.84
N GLN A 332 41.79 48.03 -12.02
CA GLN A 332 41.85 48.66 -13.34
C GLN A 332 43.23 48.54 -14.00
N MET A 333 44.32 48.47 -13.23
CA MET A 333 45.68 48.32 -13.75
C MET A 333 45.94 46.93 -14.33
N LEU A 334 45.46 45.88 -13.66
CA LEU A 334 45.52 44.49 -14.16
C LEU A 334 44.80 44.32 -15.52
N ARG A 335 43.64 44.98 -15.67
CA ARG A 335 42.89 44.97 -16.93
C ARG A 335 43.65 45.60 -18.10
N LYS A 336 44.47 46.62 -17.87
CA LYS A 336 45.27 47.27 -18.92
C LYS A 336 46.44 46.40 -19.41
N GLN A 337 47.07 45.63 -18.51
CA GLN A 337 48.18 44.74 -18.86
C GLN A 337 47.75 43.54 -19.72
N LEU A 338 46.55 43.01 -19.49
CA LEU A 338 46.00 41.91 -20.30
C LEU A 338 45.75 42.33 -21.75
N LYS A 339 45.46 43.61 -21.98
CA LYS A 339 45.15 44.17 -23.31
C LYS A 339 46.39 44.30 -24.19
N THR A 340 47.56 44.56 -23.60
CA THR A 340 48.83 44.76 -24.31
C THR A 340 49.40 43.46 -24.88
N VAL A 341 49.26 42.33 -24.17
CA VAL A 341 49.68 40.99 -24.66
C VAL A 341 48.88 40.55 -25.88
N LEU A 342 47.62 40.98 -25.99
CA LEU A 342 46.74 40.67 -27.13
C LEU A 342 47.17 41.39 -28.42
N GLU A 343 47.73 42.59 -28.30
CA GLU A 343 48.19 43.41 -29.43
C GLU A 343 49.57 42.94 -29.95
N GLU A 344 50.43 42.37 -29.10
CA GLU A 344 51.74 41.81 -29.51
C GLU A 344 51.60 40.51 -30.34
N ALA A 345 50.63 39.65 -30.02
CA ALA A 345 50.35 38.43 -30.80
C ALA A 345 49.82 38.74 -32.21
N ALA A 346 49.09 39.85 -32.37
CA ALA A 346 48.57 40.31 -33.65
C ALA A 346 49.67 40.84 -34.60
N VAL A 347 50.82 41.27 -34.06
CA VAL A 347 51.98 41.73 -34.84
C VAL A 347 52.83 40.55 -35.34
N ALA A 348 53.03 39.50 -34.53
CA ALA A 348 53.81 38.32 -34.91
C ALA A 348 53.19 37.51 -36.07
N LEU A 349 51.85 37.50 -36.18
CA LEU A 349 51.14 36.86 -37.28
C LEU A 349 51.25 37.62 -38.61
N LYS A 350 51.61 38.92 -38.58
CA LYS A 350 51.83 39.73 -39.79
C LYS A 350 53.20 39.54 -40.44
N GLU A 351 54.19 38.96 -39.77
CA GLU A 351 55.57 38.83 -40.29
C GLU A 351 55.88 37.49 -40.97
N ALA A 352 55.04 36.45 -40.80
CA ALA A 352 55.32 35.09 -41.30
C ALA A 352 54.96 34.85 -42.78
N LEU A 353 54.37 35.83 -43.48
CA LEU A 353 54.15 35.75 -44.93
C LEU A 353 54.79 36.96 -45.64
N ARG A 354 55.77 36.62 -46.47
CA ARG A 354 56.72 37.45 -47.20
C ARG A 354 56.50 37.20 -48.72
N VAL A 355 56.00 38.23 -49.45
CA VAL A 355 56.15 38.59 -50.90
C VAL A 355 55.91 37.46 -51.94
N PRO A 356 55.08 37.50 -53.03
CA PRO A 356 54.14 38.47 -53.66
C PRO A 356 52.64 37.98 -53.62
N LYS A 357 51.72 38.48 -54.49
CA LYS A 357 50.23 38.28 -54.56
C LYS A 357 49.42 39.05 -53.49
N GLU A 358 48.38 39.82 -53.83
CA GLU A 358 46.99 39.52 -54.26
C GLU A 358 46.05 39.21 -53.08
N GLU A 359 44.83 39.74 -53.18
CA GLU A 359 43.65 39.49 -52.33
C GLU A 359 43.62 40.05 -50.91
N ASP A 360 42.37 40.28 -50.53
CA ASP A 360 41.83 39.95 -49.23
C ASP A 360 42.00 40.96 -48.08
N SER A 361 40.90 41.60 -47.72
CA SER A 361 39.79 41.02 -46.93
C SER A 361 40.07 41.35 -45.48
N GLU A 362 39.16 42.08 -44.85
CA GLU A 362 38.00 41.44 -44.26
C GLU A 362 38.48 40.36 -43.29
N LEU A 363 38.11 40.52 -42.03
CA LEU A 363 37.21 39.60 -41.38
C LEU A 363 37.34 39.88 -39.87
N LYS A 364 36.37 40.56 -39.26
CA LYS A 364 34.98 40.14 -39.00
C LYS A 364 34.90 39.68 -37.55
N ILE A 365 33.69 39.81 -37.02
CA ILE A 365 33.07 38.84 -36.10
C ILE A 365 33.67 38.94 -34.69
N THR A 366 32.94 39.26 -33.63
CA THR A 366 31.54 39.04 -33.25
C THR A 366 31.39 39.63 -31.83
N LEU A 367 30.26 39.74 -31.13
CA LEU A 367 28.93 39.19 -31.28
C LEU A 367 27.97 40.12 -30.52
N ASP A 368 26.75 40.14 -31.05
CA ASP A 368 25.55 40.73 -30.52
C ASP A 368 25.12 40.24 -29.13
N SER A 369 24.59 41.20 -28.37
CA SER A 369 23.19 41.29 -27.93
C SER A 369 22.45 40.07 -27.36
N ALA A 370 21.87 40.35 -26.18
CA ALA A 370 20.48 40.10 -25.80
C ALA A 370 20.06 38.70 -25.34
N ALA A 371 19.62 38.62 -24.08
CA ALA A 371 18.20 38.44 -23.76
C ALA A 371 17.95 38.44 -22.24
N ALA A 372 16.87 39.12 -21.86
CA ALA A 372 15.90 38.71 -20.83
C ALA A 372 16.10 39.07 -19.33
N LEU A 373 14.99 39.62 -18.78
CA LEU A 373 14.54 39.76 -17.36
C LEU A 373 15.05 41.02 -16.62
N GLY A 374 14.24 42.01 -16.16
CA GLY A 374 12.90 41.98 -15.53
C GLY A 374 13.02 41.38 -14.11
N ASN A 375 12.89 42.09 -12.97
CA ASN A 375 11.83 42.98 -12.47
C ASN A 375 12.40 43.94 -11.37
N GLY A 376 12.13 45.25 -11.37
CA GLY A 376 11.03 45.89 -10.60
C GLY A 376 11.45 47.24 -9.97
N PRO A 377 10.51 48.10 -9.51
CA PRO A 377 10.34 49.50 -9.95
C PRO A 377 10.69 50.56 -8.86
N ALA A 378 10.63 51.88 -9.05
CA ALA A 378 10.71 52.79 -10.20
C ALA A 378 11.05 54.19 -9.66
N LEU A 379 11.65 54.97 -10.55
CA LEU A 379 11.99 56.38 -10.48
C LEU A 379 10.72 57.25 -10.42
N THR A 380 10.93 58.52 -10.09
CA THR A 380 10.01 59.68 -10.06
C THR A 380 9.45 60.06 -8.69
N ASP A 381 9.59 61.28 -8.20
CA ASP A 381 10.31 62.46 -8.69
C ASP A 381 10.47 63.43 -7.50
N PHE A 382 11.68 63.94 -7.34
CA PHE A 382 12.02 65.35 -7.08
C PHE A 382 11.03 66.23 -6.25
N ILE A 383 11.36 66.43 -4.97
CA ILE A 383 11.71 67.69 -4.26
C ILE A 383 11.43 69.02 -5.02
N PRO A 384 11.06 70.22 -4.45
CA PRO A 384 11.00 70.71 -3.04
C PRO A 384 9.78 71.62 -2.65
N GLU A 385 9.78 72.04 -1.38
CA GLU A 385 9.35 73.32 -0.74
C GLU A 385 8.19 74.22 -1.26
N ALA A 386 7.43 74.66 -0.23
CA ALA A 386 6.77 75.96 -0.03
C ALA A 386 5.50 76.30 -0.82
N THR A 387 4.39 76.52 -0.09
CA THR A 387 3.73 77.85 -0.05
C THR A 387 2.58 77.91 0.96
N CYS A 388 2.50 79.07 1.60
CA CYS A 388 1.36 79.57 2.36
C CYS A 388 0.29 80.11 1.38
N LYS A 389 -0.99 79.74 1.56
CA LYS A 389 -2.20 80.58 1.32
C LYS A 389 -3.47 79.74 1.49
N ILE A 390 -4.25 80.07 2.52
CA ILE A 390 -5.63 79.59 2.70
C ILE A 390 -6.52 80.48 1.84
N TYR A 391 -7.11 79.92 0.78
CA TYR A 391 -8.15 80.59 -0.01
C TYR A 391 -9.54 80.16 0.46
N LEU A 392 -10.38 81.18 0.65
CA LEU A 392 -11.82 81.10 0.78
C LEU A 392 -12.46 80.96 -0.63
N SER A 393 -13.62 80.30 -0.70
CA SER A 393 -14.78 80.60 -1.58
C SER A 393 -15.11 79.69 -2.79
N THR A 394 -16.15 78.87 -2.56
CA THR A 394 -17.42 78.74 -3.34
C THR A 394 -17.52 77.91 -4.64
N TYR A 395 -18.70 77.25 -4.73
CA TYR A 395 -19.36 76.49 -5.80
C TYR A 395 -19.02 74.98 -5.80
N LEU A 396 -19.96 74.03 -5.81
CA LEU A 396 -21.31 74.03 -6.38
C LEU A 396 -22.17 72.94 -5.70
N SER A 397 -23.45 73.27 -5.55
CA SER A 397 -24.64 72.45 -5.33
C SER A 397 -24.61 70.96 -5.67
N HIS A 398 -25.25 70.13 -4.84
CA HIS A 398 -26.31 69.19 -5.25
C HIS A 398 -27.14 68.73 -4.03
N PHE A 399 -27.98 69.63 -3.49
CA PHE A 399 -29.31 69.22 -3.04
C PHE A 399 -30.28 69.72 -4.11
N LYS A 400 -30.97 68.80 -4.79
CA LYS A 400 -32.25 69.12 -5.43
C LYS A 400 -33.35 68.82 -4.42
N THR A 401 -34.26 69.75 -4.29
CA THR A 401 -35.52 69.61 -3.57
C THR A 401 -36.28 68.38 -4.10
N GLY A 402 -36.55 67.41 -3.24
CA GLY A 402 -37.44 66.27 -3.48
C GLY A 402 -36.85 65.11 -4.30
N ASP A 403 -36.18 64.16 -3.64
CA ASP A 403 -36.41 62.71 -3.87
C ASP A 403 -35.74 61.91 -2.73
N LEU A 404 -36.47 60.99 -2.11
CA LEU A 404 -36.06 60.27 -0.90
C LEU A 404 -35.49 58.90 -1.28
N GLY A 405 -34.25 58.63 -0.89
CA GLY A 405 -33.60 57.35 -1.10
C GLY A 405 -34.33 56.18 -0.44
N LEU A 406 -34.71 55.19 -1.25
CA LEU A 406 -34.88 53.78 -0.87
C LEU A 406 -34.45 52.89 -2.05
N VAL A 407 -33.79 51.80 -1.70
CA VAL A 407 -33.02 50.84 -2.55
C VAL A 407 -33.95 49.95 -3.43
N PRO A 408 -33.44 48.91 -4.12
CA PRO A 408 -33.11 48.77 -5.55
C PRO A 408 -34.19 48.07 -6.41
N ARG A 409 -34.12 48.18 -7.76
CA ARG A 409 -34.82 47.23 -8.66
C ARG A 409 -33.92 46.64 -9.75
N LYS A 410 -33.98 45.30 -9.78
CA LYS A 410 -33.48 44.37 -10.79
C LYS A 410 -34.27 44.55 -12.09
N THR A 411 -33.58 44.50 -13.23
CA THR A 411 -34.21 44.35 -14.55
C THR A 411 -34.37 42.87 -14.90
N HIS A 412 -35.57 42.55 -15.34
CA HIS A 412 -36.02 41.24 -15.79
C HIS A 412 -35.45 40.89 -17.16
N THR A 413 -35.11 39.61 -17.38
CA THR A 413 -35.34 38.98 -18.68
C THR A 413 -35.80 37.54 -18.49
N THR A 414 -36.94 37.27 -19.11
CA THR A 414 -37.72 36.03 -19.15
C THR A 414 -37.11 35.01 -20.09
N SER A 415 -37.08 33.72 -19.70
CA SER A 415 -37.34 32.64 -20.65
C SER A 415 -37.80 31.37 -19.91
N SER A 416 -38.90 30.85 -20.43
CA SER A 416 -39.69 29.69 -20.05
C SER A 416 -38.98 28.35 -20.22
N LYS A 417 -39.24 27.39 -19.31
CA LYS A 417 -39.69 26.03 -19.66
C LYS A 417 -40.16 25.24 -18.41
N THR A 418 -41.46 25.01 -18.36
CA THR A 418 -42.17 23.86 -17.78
C THR A 418 -41.62 22.54 -18.38
N GLY A 419 -41.59 21.37 -17.74
CA GLY A 419 -42.02 20.97 -16.40
C GLY A 419 -41.81 19.45 -16.19
N ASN A 420 -42.04 19.02 -14.94
CA ASN A 420 -42.55 17.72 -14.44
C ASN A 420 -41.84 16.40 -14.84
N LEU A 421 -41.80 15.32 -14.05
CA LEU A 421 -42.06 14.95 -12.65
C LEU A 421 -41.68 13.45 -12.55
N SER A 422 -41.44 12.98 -11.33
CA SER A 422 -41.83 11.65 -10.79
C SER A 422 -40.82 10.48 -10.75
N LYS A 423 -40.60 10.05 -9.48
CA LYS A 423 -40.60 8.66 -8.94
C LYS A 423 -39.39 7.77 -9.26
N SER A 424 -38.94 6.83 -8.43
CA SER A 424 -39.47 6.18 -7.21
C SER A 424 -38.31 5.51 -6.44
N ALA A 425 -38.53 5.31 -5.14
CA ALA A 425 -37.74 4.56 -4.18
C ALA A 425 -37.45 3.09 -4.56
N TYR A 426 -36.43 2.48 -3.94
CA TYR A 426 -36.59 1.20 -3.23
C TYR A 426 -35.53 1.01 -2.12
N THR A 427 -36.04 0.44 -1.04
CA THR A 427 -35.45 0.01 0.22
C THR A 427 -34.51 -1.19 0.06
N TYR A 428 -33.50 -1.29 0.93
CA TYR A 428 -32.79 -2.56 1.19
C TYR A 428 -32.84 -2.86 2.69
N VAL A 429 -33.61 -3.89 3.04
CA VAL A 429 -33.56 -4.62 4.31
C VAL A 429 -33.55 -6.10 3.96
N ARG A 430 -32.45 -6.79 4.31
CA ARG A 430 -32.41 -8.13 4.94
C ARG A 430 -30.99 -8.69 4.94
N LYS A 431 -30.44 -8.93 6.12
CA LYS A 431 -30.49 -10.26 6.76
C LYS A 431 -30.40 -10.09 8.28
#